data_AF-A0A2A3J9F5-F1
#
_entry.id   AF-A0A2A3J9F5-F1
#
_cell.length_a   1.000
_cell.length_b   1.000
_cell.length_c   1.000
_cell.angle_alpha   90.00
_cell.angle_beta   90.00
_cell.angle_gamma   90.00
#
_symmetry.space_group_name_H-M   'P 1'
#
loop_
_entity.id
_entity.type
_entity.pdbx_description
1 polymer ?
#
loop_
_entity_poly.entity_id
_entity_poly.type
_entity_poly.pdbx_seq_one_letter_code
_entity_poly.pdbx_strand_id
1 'polypeptide(L)' 'MVDWTVITTDGTWSSHWEHSVALTEEGPLVLTAPDGGKAKLAEYGITAAPDPLA' A
#
# COMPACT_ATOMS: atom_id res chain seq x y z
N MET A 1 -16.14 16.33 12.68
CA MET A 1 -14.92 17.05 12.26
C MET A 1 -13.83 15.99 12.20
N VAL A 2 -13.51 15.58 10.97
CA VAL A 2 -12.55 14.57 10.46
C VAL A 2 -11.73 13.76 11.47
N ASP A 3 -11.88 12.44 11.39
CA ASP A 3 -11.29 11.40 12.27
C ASP A 3 -9.75 11.24 12.13
N TRP A 4 -9.07 12.00 11.24
CA TRP A 4 -7.67 11.75 10.82
C TRP A 4 -6.80 12.98 10.46
N THR A 5 -7.26 14.22 10.62
CA THR A 5 -6.47 15.39 10.19
C THR A 5 -5.51 15.86 11.28
N VAL A 6 -4.21 15.87 10.96
CA VAL A 6 -3.13 16.35 11.84
C VAL A 6 -2.72 17.77 11.38
N ILE A 7 -2.29 18.63 12.30
CA ILE A 7 -1.77 19.96 11.97
C ILE A 7 -0.24 19.92 12.12
N THR A 8 0.49 20.38 11.09
CA THR A 8 1.96 20.50 11.12
C THR A 8 2.40 21.70 11.97
N THR A 9 3.68 21.77 12.34
CA THR A 9 4.21 22.85 13.20
C THR A 9 4.12 24.24 12.57
N ASP A 10 3.90 24.32 11.26
CA ASP A 10 3.63 25.55 10.50
C ASP A 10 2.13 25.92 10.46
N GLY A 11 1.28 25.16 11.16
CA GLY A 11 -0.16 25.42 11.26
C GLY A 11 -0.98 24.97 10.06
N THR A 12 -0.37 24.31 9.06
CA THR A 12 -1.06 23.83 7.86
C THR A 12 -1.65 22.41 8.05
N TRP A 13 -2.56 22.02 7.18
CA TRP A 13 -3.25 20.72 7.27
C TRP A 13 -2.37 19.59 6.73
N SER A 14 -2.38 18.48 7.46
CA SER A 14 -1.69 17.26 7.09
C SER A 14 -2.57 16.04 7.26
N SER A 15 -2.24 15.01 6.50
CA SER A 15 -2.84 13.68 6.55
C SER A 15 -1.73 12.65 6.47
N HIS A 16 -1.82 11.62 7.31
CA HIS A 16 -0.91 10.49 7.31
C HIS A 16 -1.60 9.27 6.67
N TRP A 17 -0.92 8.57 5.78
CA TRP A 17 -1.33 7.27 5.27
C TRP A 17 -0.14 6.30 5.30
N GLU A 18 -0.41 5.04 5.66
CA GLU A 18 0.59 3.98 5.65
C GLU A 18 0.29 3.00 4.51
N HIS A 19 1.35 2.60 3.80
CA HIS A 19 1.27 1.64 2.70
C HIS A 19 2.34 0.57 2.94
N SER A 20 1.92 -0.69 2.97
CA SER A 20 2.78 -1.82 3.35
C SER A 20 2.89 -2.86 2.23
N VAL A 21 4.08 -3.43 2.10
CA VAL A 21 4.44 -4.45 1.10
C VAL A 21 5.15 -5.60 1.81
N ALA A 22 4.81 -6.84 1.45
CA ALA A 22 5.60 -8.01 1.80
C ALA A 22 6.54 -8.37 0.64
N LEU A 23 7.82 -8.58 0.94
CA LEU A 23 8.80 -9.11 0.00
C LEU A 23 8.95 -10.61 0.27
N THR A 24 8.60 -11.42 -0.72
CA THR A 24 8.64 -12.88 -0.63
C THR A 24 9.51 -13.45 -1.74
N GLU A 25 9.87 -14.74 -1.65
CA GLU A 25 10.59 -15.45 -2.72
C GLU A 25 9.78 -15.54 -4.03
N GLU A 26 8.44 -15.51 -3.93
CA GLU A 26 7.52 -15.59 -5.07
C GLU A 26 7.23 -14.22 -5.71
N GLY A 27 7.75 -13.14 -5.11
CA GLY A 27 7.56 -11.77 -5.57
C GLY A 27 7.03 -10.83 -4.50
N PRO A 28 6.84 -9.55 -4.83
CA PRO A 28 6.24 -8.57 -3.93
C PRO A 28 4.72 -8.78 -3.81
N LEU A 29 4.15 -8.48 -2.64
CA LEU A 29 2.71 -8.43 -2.40
C LEU A 29 2.35 -7.10 -1.72
N VAL A 30 1.44 -6.34 -2.30
CA VAL A 30 0.98 -5.06 -1.75
C VAL A 30 -0.17 -5.32 -0.77
N LEU A 31 0.13 -5.29 0.53
CA LEU A 31 -0.78 -5.73 1.60
C LEU A 31 -1.98 -4.80 1.82
N THR A 32 -1.89 -3.58 1.31
CA THR A 32 -2.93 -2.55 1.41
C THR A 32 -3.73 -2.41 0.12
N ALA A 33 -3.40 -3.18 -0.92
CA ALA A 33 -4.15 -3.22 -2.17
C ALA A 33 -5.11 -4.42 -2.17
N PRO A 34 -6.39 -4.24 -2.54
CA PRO A 34 -7.37 -5.35 -2.57
C PRO A 34 -6.99 -6.53 -3.48
N ASP A 35 -6.23 -6.28 -4.54
CA ASP A 35 -5.75 -7.32 -5.47
C ASP A 35 -4.30 -7.75 -5.17
N GLY A 36 -3.74 -7.35 -4.03
CA GLY A 36 -2.33 -7.57 -3.70
C GLY A 36 -1.36 -6.77 -4.58
N GLY A 37 -1.85 -5.79 -5.36
CA GLY A 37 -1.06 -5.00 -6.30
C GLY A 37 -0.85 -5.68 -7.66
N LYS A 38 -1.51 -6.81 -7.91
CA LYS A 38 -1.36 -7.62 -9.14
C LYS A 38 -1.48 -6.81 -10.42
N ALA A 39 -2.55 -6.02 -10.57
CA ALA A 39 -2.81 -5.29 -11.79
C ALA A 39 -1.71 -4.24 -12.06
N LYS A 40 -1.32 -3.48 -11.03
CA LYS A 40 -0.34 -2.40 -11.19
C LYS A 40 1.08 -2.92 -11.37
N LEU A 41 1.45 -3.99 -10.66
CA LEU A 41 2.76 -4.62 -10.79
C LEU A 41 2.94 -5.26 -12.18
N ALA A 42 1.88 -5.83 -12.75
CA ALA A 42 1.91 -6.39 -14.10
C ALA A 42 2.24 -5.35 -15.18
N GLU A 43 1.83 -4.09 -15.03
CA GLU A 43 2.22 -3.00 -15.94
C GLU A 43 3.75 -2.78 -15.99
N TYR A 44 4.45 -3.13 -14.91
CA TYR A 44 5.92 -3.06 -14.82
C TYR A 44 6.61 -4.39 -15.15
N GLY A 45 5.87 -5.42 -15.58
CA GLY A 45 6.41 -6.76 -15.83
C GLY A 45 6.75 -7.53 -14.55
N ILE A 46 6.18 -7.13 -13.41
CA ILE A 46 6.41 -7.76 -12.11
C ILE A 46 5.24 -8.68 -11.78
N THR A 47 5.54 -9.94 -11.48
CA THR A 47 4.54 -10.89 -10.95
C THR A 47 4.39 -10.66 -9.45
N ALA A 48 3.17 -10.39 -9.00
CA ALA A 48 2.88 -10.33 -7.57
C ALA A 48 2.79 -11.75 -6.98
N ALA A 49 3.22 -11.89 -5.74
CA ALA A 49 3.08 -13.15 -5.01
C ALA A 49 1.59 -13.56 -4.86
N PRO A 50 1.30 -14.85 -4.70
CA PRO A 50 -0.05 -15.32 -4.45
C PRO A 50 -0.61 -14.75 -3.15
N ASP A 51 -1.94 -14.72 -3.03
CA ASP A 51 -2.58 -14.35 -1.78
C ASP A 51 -2.36 -15.49 -0.77
N PRO A 52 -1.71 -15.24 0.38
CA PRO A 52 -1.43 -16.29 1.36
C PRO A 52 -2.69 -16.84 2.04
N LEU A 53 -3.85 -16.20 1.87
CA LEU A 53 -5.14 -16.62 2.46
C LEU A 53 -6.10 -17.25 1.44
N ALA A 54 -5.72 -17.32 0.17
CA ALA A 54 -6.55 -17.90 -0.90
C ALA A 54 -6.57 -19.44 -0.88
#